data_AF-A0A7S0T6V6-F1
#
_entry.id   AF-A0A7S0T6V6-F1
#
_cell.length_a   1.000
_cell.length_b   1.000
_cell.length_c   1.000
_cell.angle_alpha   90.00
_cell.angle_beta   90.00
_cell.angle_gamma   90.00
#
_symmetry.space_group_name_H-M   'P 1'
#
loop_
_entity.id
_entity.type
_entity.pdbx_description
1 polymer ?
#
loop_
_entity_poly.entity_id
_entity_poly.type
_entity_poly.pdbx_seq_one_letter_code
_entity_poly.pdbx_strand_id
1 'polypeptide(L)'
;MSFAIHKQVHPPTGVDHAVAAYFTHPIGDGGPPNLVVTQANHLTIFAIRREGPGPGPRGGGGDDAALIAAAVAAVQSPAGGSRAGGGSHEVSLEVVAEFDLHGTVGSVAVLRRRFGAPRNQRDALLIAVRESKLSVVEFDPATLTLVNSSLHSWETSVGSGGIPSAQRVAPLPPLAAADPEGRC
;
A
#
# COMPACT_ATOMS: atom_id res chain seq x y z
N MET A 1 25.09 16.49 26.25
CA MET A 1 25.74 16.00 25.02
C MET A 1 25.20 14.62 24.71
N SER A 2 24.67 14.37 23.51
CA SER A 2 24.26 13.04 23.06
C SER A 2 25.43 12.36 22.35
N PHE A 3 25.76 11.11 22.72
CA PHE A 3 26.97 10.39 22.29
C PHE A 3 26.68 9.15 21.41
N ALA A 4 25.48 9.02 20.85
CA ALA A 4 25.11 7.88 20.02
C ALA A 4 24.46 8.33 18.71
N ILE A 5 24.79 7.62 17.62
CA ILE A 5 24.23 7.81 16.28
C ILE A 5 23.64 6.48 15.83
N HIS A 6 22.38 6.50 15.37
CA HIS A 6 21.75 5.37 14.72
C HIS A 6 21.91 5.47 13.20
N LYS A 7 22.30 4.37 12.55
CA LYS A 7 22.37 4.27 11.09
C LYS A 7 21.74 2.96 10.63
N GLN A 8 20.76 3.04 9.73
CA GLN A 8 20.18 1.89 9.07
C GLN A 8 21.13 1.39 7.99
N VAL A 9 21.59 0.14 8.12
CA VAL A 9 22.51 -0.49 7.14
C VAL A 9 21.72 -1.25 6.06
N HIS A 10 20.58 -1.82 6.42
CA HIS A 10 19.70 -2.55 5.51
C HIS A 10 18.24 -2.19 5.82
N PRO A 11 17.42 -1.88 4.81
CA PRO A 11 16.01 -1.59 5.02
C PRO A 11 15.22 -2.84 5.47
N PRO A 12 14.08 -2.67 6.16
CA PRO A 12 13.21 -3.79 6.48
C PRO A 12 12.66 -4.42 5.19
N THR A 13 12.68 -5.75 5.12
CA THR A 13 12.19 -6.49 3.94
C THR A 13 10.92 -7.29 4.19
N GLY A 14 10.59 -7.56 5.45
CA GLY A 14 9.36 -8.25 5.83
C GLY A 14 8.14 -7.40 5.47
N VAL A 15 7.20 -7.98 4.73
CA VAL A 15 5.95 -7.32 4.35
C VAL A 15 4.91 -7.56 5.43
N ASP A 16 4.40 -6.46 6.01
CA ASP A 16 3.39 -6.51 7.06
C ASP A 16 1.97 -6.29 6.50
N HIS A 17 1.82 -5.32 5.60
CA HIS A 17 0.56 -5.00 4.96
C HIS A 17 0.72 -4.76 3.46
N ALA A 18 -0.31 -5.11 2.70
CA ALA A 18 -0.39 -4.87 1.27
C ALA A 18 -1.82 -4.49 0.88
N VAL A 19 -1.99 -3.43 0.10
CA VAL A 19 -3.30 -2.97 -0.38
C VAL A 19 -3.23 -2.49 -1.82
N ALA A 20 -4.29 -2.73 -2.60
CA ALA A 20 -4.42 -2.22 -3.96
C ALA A 20 -5.12 -0.85 -3.99
N ALA A 21 -4.50 0.17 -4.57
CA ALA A 21 -5.01 1.54 -4.59
C ALA A 21 -4.70 2.26 -5.91
N TYR A 22 -5.58 3.18 -6.34
CA TYR A 22 -5.29 4.12 -7.41
C TYR A 22 -4.52 5.32 -6.84
N PHE A 23 -3.29 5.05 -6.39
CA PHE A 23 -2.53 5.97 -5.55
C PHE A 23 -1.70 6.97 -6.35
N THR A 24 -0.96 6.51 -7.37
CA THR A 24 -0.11 7.40 -8.18
C THR A 24 -0.84 7.98 -9.39
N HIS A 25 -1.91 7.32 -9.83
CA HIS A 25 -2.72 7.71 -10.97
C HIS A 25 -4.20 7.51 -10.65
N PRO A 26 -5.11 8.33 -11.23
CA PRO A 26 -6.53 8.19 -10.99
C PRO A 26 -7.12 6.99 -11.75
N ILE A 27 -8.22 6.44 -11.25
CA ILE A 27 -8.96 5.33 -11.89
C ILE A 27 -9.35 5.60 -13.35
N GLY A 28 -9.54 6.87 -13.71
CA GLY A 28 -9.92 7.27 -15.07
C GLY A 28 -8.82 7.17 -16.12
N ASP A 29 -7.57 6.92 -15.73
CA ASP A 29 -6.40 6.85 -16.62
C ASP A 29 -6.26 5.48 -17.33
N GLY A 30 -7.14 4.53 -17.01
CA GLY A 30 -7.22 3.23 -17.71
C GLY A 30 -6.13 2.22 -17.35
N GLY A 31 -5.34 2.47 -16.30
CA GLY A 31 -4.33 1.56 -15.77
C GLY A 31 -4.86 0.64 -14.65
N PRO A 32 -4.16 -0.47 -14.35
CA PRO A 32 -4.44 -1.28 -13.16
C PRO A 32 -4.06 -0.52 -11.88
N PRO A 33 -4.69 -0.81 -10.72
CA PRO A 33 -4.34 -0.17 -9.47
C PRO A 33 -2.89 -0.48 -9.06
N ASN A 34 -2.27 0.43 -8.31
CA ASN A 34 -0.98 0.20 -7.70
C ASN A 34 -1.10 -0.81 -6.55
N LEU A 35 -0.06 -1.62 -6.37
CA LEU A 35 0.11 -2.44 -5.18
C LEU A 35 0.96 -1.67 -4.17
N VAL A 36 0.36 -1.23 -3.08
CA VAL A 36 1.02 -0.49 -2.01
C VAL A 36 1.37 -1.48 -0.90
N VAL A 37 2.64 -1.51 -0.51
CA VAL A 37 3.18 -2.47 0.47
C VAL A 37 3.90 -1.71 1.57
N THR A 38 3.67 -2.10 2.82
CA THR A 38 4.44 -1.59 3.97
C THR A 38 5.29 -2.67 4.60
N GLN A 39 6.54 -2.32 4.88
CA GLN A 39 7.55 -3.13 5.52
C GLN A 39 8.01 -2.42 6.79
N ALA A 40 7.39 -2.70 7.94
CA ALA A 40 7.55 -1.99 9.20
C ALA A 40 7.33 -0.47 9.10
N ASN A 41 8.38 0.28 8.77
CA ASN A 41 8.37 1.73 8.61
C ASN A 41 8.74 2.18 7.18
N HIS A 42 8.79 1.27 6.23
CA HIS A 42 9.07 1.56 4.82
C HIS A 42 7.83 1.32 3.97
N LEU A 43 7.47 2.26 3.11
CA LEU A 43 6.32 2.19 2.20
C LEU A 43 6.83 2.10 0.76
N THR A 44 6.50 1.01 0.08
CA THR A 44 6.85 0.78 -1.32
C THR A 44 5.59 0.67 -2.16
N ILE A 45 5.57 1.37 -3.30
CA ILE A 45 4.45 1.38 -4.24
C ILE A 45 4.91 0.70 -5.52
N PHE A 46 4.17 -0.33 -5.93
CA PHE A 46 4.44 -1.10 -7.13
C PHE A 46 3.40 -0.82 -8.22
N ALA A 47 3.84 -0.79 -9.47
CA ALA A 47 3.01 -0.90 -10.66
C ALA A 47 3.09 -2.33 -11.20
N ILE A 48 1.94 -2.85 -11.65
CA ILE A 48 1.85 -4.19 -12.23
C ILE A 48 2.11 -4.06 -13.73
N ARG A 49 3.18 -4.69 -14.22
CA ARG A 49 3.49 -4.82 -15.63
C ARG A 49 3.09 -6.21 -16.12
N ARG A 50 2.50 -6.25 -17.32
CA ARG A 50 2.14 -7.49 -18.01
C ARG A 50 2.81 -7.47 -19.36
N GLU A 51 3.80 -8.32 -19.55
CA GLU A 51 4.46 -8.53 -20.83
C GLU A 51 3.81 -9.77 -21.49
N GLY A 52 3.19 -9.56 -22.65
CA GLY A 52 2.59 -10.62 -23.46
C GLY A 52 3.23 -10.61 -24.86
N PRO A 53 3.40 -11.77 -25.50
CA PRO A 53 3.99 -11.85 -26.83
C PRO A 53 2.96 -11.38 -27.88
N GLY A 54 3.00 -10.12 -28.28
CA GLY A 54 2.18 -9.59 -29.37
C GLY A 54 2.56 -8.16 -29.79
N PRO A 55 2.70 -7.86 -31.09
CA PRO A 55 3.03 -6.52 -31.53
C PRO A 55 1.75 -5.68 -31.59
N GLY A 56 1.50 -4.88 -30.56
CA GLY A 56 0.35 -3.96 -30.53
C GLY A 56 0.48 -2.93 -29.41
N PRO A 57 0.01 -1.69 -29.61
CA PRO A 57 0.25 -0.61 -28.67
C PRO A 57 -0.56 -0.84 -27.39
N ARG A 58 0.14 -0.68 -26.26
CA ARG A 58 -0.34 -0.47 -24.88
C ARG A 58 -1.87 -0.45 -24.74
N GLY A 59 -2.42 -1.53 -24.18
CA GLY A 59 -3.82 -1.57 -23.78
C GLY A 59 -4.52 -2.85 -24.20
N GLY A 60 -4.27 -3.93 -23.46
CA GLY A 60 -5.16 -5.08 -23.45
C GLY A 60 -5.65 -5.25 -22.02
N GLY A 61 -6.89 -4.87 -21.74
CA GLY A 61 -7.61 -5.26 -20.53
C GLY A 61 -7.81 -6.76 -20.55
N GLY A 62 -6.73 -7.50 -20.29
CA GLY A 62 -6.78 -8.95 -20.10
C GLY A 62 -7.52 -9.23 -18.81
N ASP A 63 -8.52 -10.10 -18.89
CA ASP A 63 -9.45 -10.44 -17.82
C ASP A 63 -8.69 -10.79 -16.52
N ASP A 64 -8.62 -9.83 -15.59
CA ASP A 64 -7.99 -10.02 -14.27
C ASP A 64 -8.53 -11.27 -13.58
N ALA A 65 -9.82 -11.56 -13.79
CA ALA A 65 -10.49 -12.75 -13.30
C ALA A 65 -9.88 -14.04 -13.85
N ALA A 66 -9.50 -14.10 -15.13
CA ALA A 66 -8.88 -15.27 -15.72
C ALA A 66 -7.46 -15.49 -15.18
N LEU A 67 -6.72 -14.41 -14.94
CA LEU A 67 -5.35 -14.46 -14.41
C LEU A 67 -5.34 -14.83 -12.91
N ILE A 68 -6.29 -14.30 -12.12
CA ILE A 68 -6.52 -14.71 -10.74
C ILE A 68 -6.94 -16.17 -10.68
N ALA A 69 -7.85 -16.62 -11.55
CA ALA A 69 -8.26 -18.02 -11.62
C ALA A 69 -7.08 -18.94 -11.95
N ALA A 70 -6.22 -18.56 -12.89
CA ALA A 70 -5.02 -19.30 -13.24
C ALA A 70 -4.00 -19.36 -12.09
N ALA A 71 -3.77 -18.24 -11.39
CA ALA A 71 -2.88 -18.18 -10.23
C ALA A 71 -3.41 -19.02 -9.05
N VAL A 72 -4.71 -18.94 -8.76
CA VAL A 72 -5.37 -19.75 -7.72
C VAL A 72 -5.29 -21.24 -8.07
N ALA A 73 -5.50 -21.61 -9.32
CA ALA A 73 -5.37 -22.99 -9.79
C ALA A 73 -3.92 -23.51 -9.68
N ALA A 74 -2.92 -22.66 -9.93
CA ALA A 74 -1.51 -23.01 -9.76
C ALA A 74 -1.13 -23.24 -8.29
N VAL A 75 -1.69 -22.46 -7.36
CA VAL A 75 -1.48 -22.64 -5.91
C VAL A 75 -2.20 -23.88 -5.36
N GLN A 76 -3.34 -24.28 -5.96
CA GLN A 76 -4.12 -25.44 -5.52
C GLN A 76 -3.63 -26.79 -6.09
N SER A 77 -2.66 -26.79 -7.01
CA SER A 77 -2.13 -28.02 -7.59
C SER A 77 -1.10 -28.67 -6.63
N PRO A 78 -1.35 -29.90 -6.12
CA PRO A 78 -0.53 -30.52 -5.07
C PRO A 78 0.79 -31.12 -5.60
N ALA A 79 1.06 -31.01 -6.90
CA ALA A 79 2.27 -31.51 -7.52
C ALA A 79 3.27 -30.37 -7.68
N GLY A 80 4.27 -30.33 -6.80
CA GLY A 80 5.47 -29.54 -7.05
C GLY A 80 6.11 -30.00 -8.36
N GLY A 81 6.25 -29.09 -9.33
CA GLY A 81 7.12 -29.32 -10.47
C GLY A 81 6.72 -28.63 -11.78
N SER A 82 7.75 -28.06 -12.40
CA SER A 82 7.91 -27.77 -13.83
C SER A 82 7.37 -26.43 -14.36
N ARG A 83 8.33 -25.58 -14.74
CA ARG A 83 8.22 -24.42 -15.64
C ARG A 83 7.84 -24.87 -17.06
N ALA A 84 6.66 -25.44 -17.25
CA ALA A 84 6.15 -25.75 -18.58
C ALA A 84 5.54 -24.49 -19.21
N GLY A 85 6.30 -23.88 -20.13
CA GLY A 85 5.88 -22.75 -20.92
C GLY A 85 4.62 -23.04 -21.74
N GLY A 86 3.57 -22.28 -21.47
CA GLY A 86 2.38 -22.17 -22.29
C GLY A 86 1.89 -20.73 -22.21
N GLY A 87 2.24 -19.91 -23.20
CA GLY A 87 1.73 -18.53 -23.38
C GLY A 87 1.74 -17.66 -22.13
N SER A 88 2.77 -17.77 -21.29
CA SER A 88 2.84 -17.08 -20.00
C SER A 88 2.92 -15.58 -20.22
N HIS A 89 1.85 -14.86 -19.90
CA HIS A 89 1.98 -13.44 -19.63
C HIS A 89 3.00 -13.29 -18.49
N GLU A 90 4.16 -12.71 -18.79
CA GLU A 90 5.16 -12.40 -17.79
C GLU A 90 4.64 -11.20 -17.00
N VAL A 91 4.25 -11.45 -15.75
CA VAL A 91 3.75 -10.41 -14.86
C VAL A 91 4.86 -10.04 -13.89
N SER A 92 5.27 -8.78 -13.91
CA SER A 92 6.31 -8.24 -13.04
C SER A 92 5.80 -7.05 -12.23
N LEU A 93 6.36 -6.88 -11.03
CA LEU A 93 6.10 -5.72 -10.18
C LEU A 93 7.26 -4.75 -10.35
N GLU A 94 6.94 -3.54 -10.81
CA GLU A 94 7.90 -2.45 -10.95
C GLU A 94 7.73 -1.50 -9.76
N VAL A 95 8.81 -1.19 -9.05
CA VAL A 95 8.80 -0.18 -7.99
C VAL A 95 8.60 1.19 -8.63
N VAL A 96 7.54 1.89 -8.25
CA VAL A 96 7.21 3.24 -8.71
C VAL A 96 7.75 4.30 -7.77
N ALA A 97 7.59 4.07 -6.46
CA ALA A 97 8.02 5.00 -5.43
C ALA A 97 8.26 4.28 -4.09
N GLU A 98 9.17 4.83 -3.30
CA GLU A 98 9.57 4.34 -1.99
C GLU A 98 9.66 5.50 -1.00
N PHE A 99 9.17 5.28 0.22
CA PHE A 99 9.14 6.30 1.25
C PHE A 99 9.46 5.71 2.62
N ASP A 100 10.39 6.33 3.32
CA ASP A 100 10.65 6.03 4.74
C ASP A 100 9.64 6.79 5.61
N LEU A 101 8.98 6.04 6.50
CA LEU A 101 8.08 6.55 7.52
C LEU A 101 8.79 6.59 8.88
N HIS A 102 8.46 7.59 9.68
CA HIS A 102 9.03 7.79 11.01
C HIS A 102 8.09 7.24 12.10
N GLY A 103 7.81 5.95 12.01
CA GLY A 103 6.97 5.21 12.95
C GLY A 103 6.63 3.83 12.40
N THR A 104 6.34 2.87 13.28
CA THR A 104 5.97 1.52 12.83
C THR A 104 4.52 1.51 12.39
N VAL A 105 4.28 1.11 11.14
CA VAL A 105 2.92 0.95 10.60
C VAL A 105 2.23 -0.21 11.31
N GLY A 106 1.04 0.05 11.85
CA GLY A 106 0.19 -0.94 12.51
C GLY A 106 -0.94 -1.45 11.63
N SER A 107 -1.46 -0.59 10.74
CA SER A 107 -2.39 -0.98 9.68
C SER A 107 -2.47 0.09 8.59
N VAL A 108 -2.91 -0.34 7.41
CA VAL A 108 -3.11 0.51 6.23
C VAL A 108 -4.50 0.28 5.67
N ALA A 109 -5.21 1.37 5.38
CA ALA A 109 -6.48 1.33 4.66
C ALA A 109 -6.47 2.31 3.49
N VAL A 110 -7.30 2.07 2.48
CA VAL A 110 -7.42 2.93 1.31
C VAL A 110 -8.71 3.73 1.42
N LEU A 111 -8.59 5.06 1.48
CA LEU A 111 -9.72 5.95 1.35
C LEU A 111 -10.02 6.12 -0.13
N ARG A 112 -11.06 5.43 -0.59
CA ARG A 112 -11.52 5.56 -1.96
C ARG A 112 -12.09 6.95 -2.18
N ARG A 113 -11.89 7.44 -3.40
CA ARG A 113 -12.60 8.61 -3.90
C ARG A 113 -14.12 8.43 -3.74
N ARG A 114 -14.79 9.47 -3.23
CA ARG A 114 -16.26 9.51 -3.13
C ARG A 114 -16.93 9.46 -4.51
N PHE A 115 -18.11 8.85 -4.57
CA PHE A 115 -18.94 8.91 -5.77
C PHE A 115 -19.23 10.39 -6.14
N GLY A 116 -18.95 10.77 -7.39
CA GLY A 116 -19.16 12.14 -7.90
C GLY A 116 -17.99 13.13 -7.74
N ALA A 117 -16.85 12.72 -7.17
CA ALA A 117 -15.65 13.57 -7.10
C ALA A 117 -15.06 13.90 -8.50
N PRO A 118 -14.01 14.73 -8.63
CA PRO A 118 -13.31 14.97 -9.90
C PRO A 118 -12.69 13.70 -10.49
N ARG A 119 -12.74 13.51 -11.82
CA ARG A 119 -12.19 12.31 -12.51
C ARG A 119 -10.70 12.08 -12.26
N ASN A 120 -9.95 13.13 -11.94
CA ASN A 120 -8.52 13.12 -11.68
C ASN A 120 -8.16 12.88 -10.20
N GLN A 121 -9.14 12.69 -9.31
CA GLN A 121 -8.86 12.42 -7.90
C GLN A 121 -8.33 10.99 -7.74
N ARG A 122 -7.19 10.90 -7.04
CA ARG A 122 -6.50 9.67 -6.63
C ARG A 122 -7.04 9.18 -5.30
N ASP A 123 -6.79 7.93 -4.97
CA ASP A 123 -7.06 7.40 -3.65
C ASP A 123 -6.07 7.97 -2.62
N ALA A 124 -6.52 8.12 -1.38
CA ALA A 124 -5.65 8.45 -0.26
C ALA A 124 -5.40 7.19 0.58
N LEU A 125 -4.29 7.18 1.33
CA LEU A 125 -3.95 6.10 2.25
C LEU A 125 -4.15 6.58 3.69
N LEU A 126 -4.85 5.78 4.49
CA LEU A 126 -4.84 5.93 5.95
C LEU A 126 -3.74 5.02 6.49
N ILE A 127 -2.73 5.62 7.10
CA ILE A 127 -1.63 4.91 7.73
C ILE A 127 -1.80 5.05 9.24
N ALA A 128 -2.19 3.97 9.90
CA ALA A 128 -2.23 3.92 11.35
C ALA A 128 -0.86 3.50 11.88
N VAL A 129 -0.31 4.29 12.78
CA VAL A 129 1.02 4.08 13.37
C VAL A 129 0.83 3.57 14.80
N ARG A 130 1.72 2.66 15.22
CA ARG A 130 1.63 1.90 16.48
C ARG A 130 1.42 2.75 17.74
N GLU A 131 1.85 4.01 17.73
CA GLU A 131 1.64 4.96 18.83
C GLU A 131 0.23 5.57 18.85
N SER A 132 -0.81 4.87 18.37
CA SER A 132 -2.19 5.38 18.31
C SER A 132 -2.30 6.72 17.57
N LYS A 133 -1.60 6.80 16.43
CA LYS A 133 -1.66 7.91 15.48
C LYS A 133 -2.21 7.43 14.15
N LEU A 134 -2.81 8.33 13.40
CA LEU A 134 -3.24 8.08 12.03
C LEU A 134 -2.85 9.26 11.16
N SER A 135 -2.28 8.94 10.00
CA SER A 135 -1.96 9.91 8.97
C SER A 135 -2.76 9.59 7.72
N VAL A 136 -3.44 10.58 7.15
CA VAL A 136 -4.02 10.48 5.82
C VAL A 136 -3.02 11.06 4.84
N VAL A 137 -2.54 10.25 3.90
CA VAL A 137 -1.52 10.65 2.93
C VAL A 137 -2.03 10.52 1.51
N GLU A 138 -1.63 11.48 0.68
CA GLU A 138 -1.95 11.56 -0.73
C GLU A 138 -0.65 11.64 -1.52
N PHE A 139 -0.67 11.15 -2.76
CA PHE A 139 0.47 11.30 -3.67
C PHE A 139 0.36 12.62 -4.43
N ASP A 140 1.42 13.41 -4.41
CA ASP A 140 1.58 14.57 -5.28
C ASP A 140 2.41 14.21 -6.53
N PRO A 141 1.79 14.15 -7.72
CA PRO A 141 2.50 13.81 -8.95
C PRO A 141 3.44 14.92 -9.43
N ALA A 142 3.31 16.16 -8.95
CA ALA A 142 4.20 17.25 -9.36
C ALA A 142 5.58 17.13 -8.70
N THR A 143 5.60 16.70 -7.43
CA THR A 143 6.84 16.55 -6.64
C THR A 143 7.27 15.09 -6.47
N LEU A 144 6.44 14.14 -6.93
CA LEU A 144 6.62 12.70 -6.76
C LEU A 144 6.83 12.31 -5.28
N THR A 145 6.12 12.99 -4.38
CA THR A 145 6.24 12.81 -2.93
C THR A 145 4.90 12.51 -2.25
N LEU A 146 4.97 12.14 -0.98
CA LEU A 146 3.81 12.02 -0.11
C LEU A 146 3.47 13.38 0.50
N VAL A 147 2.20 13.77 0.38
CA VAL A 147 1.63 14.92 1.07
C VAL A 147 0.69 14.42 2.15
N ASN A 148 0.89 14.91 3.37
CA ASN A 148 -0.02 14.63 4.47
C ASN A 148 -1.23 15.56 4.37
N SER A 149 -2.43 15.00 4.22
CA SER A 149 -3.68 15.78 4.22
C SER A 149 -4.23 16.00 5.63
N SER A 150 -4.07 15.02 6.54
CA SER A 150 -4.45 15.18 7.95
C SER A 150 -3.71 14.22 8.87
N LEU A 151 -3.47 14.67 10.11
CA LEU A 151 -2.80 13.92 11.16
C LEU A 151 -3.67 13.89 12.42
N HIS A 152 -3.89 12.69 12.95
CA HIS A 152 -4.75 12.42 14.09
C HIS A 152 -3.94 11.69 15.16
N SER A 153 -4.07 12.12 16.42
CA SER A 153 -3.38 11.51 17.56
C SER A 153 -4.39 11.25 18.67
N TRP A 154 -4.47 10.01 19.14
CA TRP A 154 -5.31 9.63 20.28
C TRP A 154 -4.50 9.28 21.52
N GLU A 155 -3.22 9.63 21.55
CA GLU A 155 -2.37 9.47 22.73
C GLU A 155 -2.88 10.35 23.89
N THR A 156 -2.96 9.76 25.08
CA THR A 156 -3.21 10.51 26.32
C THR A 156 -1.98 10.51 27.21
N SER A 157 -1.77 11.60 27.96
CA SER A 157 -0.67 11.68 28.93
C SER A 157 -0.69 10.50 29.90
N VAL A 158 0.50 10.05 30.30
CA VAL A 158 0.68 8.98 31.27
C VAL A 158 -0.07 9.33 32.56
N GLY A 159 -0.95 8.43 33.02
CA GLY A 159 -1.72 8.60 34.26
C GLY A 159 -3.12 9.19 34.08
N SER A 160 -3.52 9.59 32.87
CA SER A 160 -4.84 10.17 32.60
C SER A 160 -5.96 9.16 32.34
N GLY A 161 -5.69 7.85 32.49
CA GLY A 161 -6.70 6.78 32.34
C GLY A 161 -7.21 6.55 30.91
N GLY A 162 -6.65 7.22 29.90
CA GLY A 162 -6.96 7.03 28.47
C GLY A 162 -6.03 6.06 27.76
N ILE A 163 -6.03 6.09 26.41
CA ILE A 163 -5.09 5.30 25.60
C ILE A 163 -3.66 5.73 25.99
N PRO A 164 -2.83 4.82 26.51
CA PRO A 164 -1.52 5.21 27.01
C PRO A 164 -0.71 5.87 25.89
N SER A 165 -0.05 7.00 26.19
CA SER A 165 0.96 7.57 25.29
C SER A 165 2.06 6.56 24.99
N ALA A 166 2.90 6.87 23.99
CA ALA A 166 3.99 6.09 23.40
C ALA A 166 4.86 5.19 24.32
N GLN A 167 4.77 5.33 25.66
CA GLN A 167 5.47 4.51 26.66
C GLN A 167 4.74 3.20 27.05
N ARG A 168 3.46 3.02 26.70
CA ARG A 168 2.75 1.74 26.86
C ARG A 168 1.99 1.41 25.58
N VAL A 169 2.69 0.80 24.64
CA VAL A 169 2.10 0.32 23.39
C VAL A 169 0.96 -0.64 23.72
N ALA A 170 -0.23 -0.36 23.18
CA ALA A 170 -1.37 -1.25 23.29
C ALA A 170 -0.98 -2.67 22.82
N PRO A 171 -1.56 -3.74 23.39
CA PRO A 171 -1.18 -5.11 23.03
C PRO A 171 -1.41 -5.42 21.55
N LEU A 172 -2.33 -4.71 20.90
CA LEU A 172 -2.65 -4.82 19.47
C LEU A 172 -2.35 -3.49 18.77
N PRO A 173 -1.85 -3.52 17.51
CA PRO A 173 -1.70 -2.30 16.72
C PRO A 173 -3.06 -1.68 16.40
N PRO A 174 -3.13 -0.36 16.16
CA PRO A 174 -4.36 0.30 15.74
C PRO A 174 -4.82 -0.24 14.39
N LEU A 175 -6.12 -0.47 14.27
CA LEU A 175 -6.77 -0.95 13.05
C LEU A 175 -7.50 0.20 12.36
N ALA A 176 -7.05 0.58 11.18
CA ALA A 176 -7.76 1.44 10.26
C ALA A 176 -8.59 0.60 9.30
N ALA A 177 -9.84 1.00 9.10
CA ALA A 177 -10.72 0.48 8.07
C ALA A 177 -11.41 1.68 7.41
N ALA A 178 -11.73 1.56 6.13
CA ALA A 178 -12.41 2.60 5.36
C ALA A 178 -13.67 2.01 4.74
N ASP A 179 -14.72 2.83 4.64
CA ASP A 179 -15.95 2.48 3.93
C ASP A 179 -15.62 2.26 2.44
N PRO A 180 -16.07 1.14 1.83
CA PRO A 180 -15.98 0.93 0.38
C PRO A 180 -16.51 2.10 -0.46
N GLU A 181 -17.49 2.86 0.04
CA GLU A 181 -18.05 4.04 -0.63
C GLU A 181 -17.27 5.35 -0.34
N GLY A 182 -16.23 5.31 0.49
CA GLY A 182 -15.39 6.48 0.82
C GLY A 182 -16.07 7.53 1.71
N ARG A 183 -17.07 7.11 2.51
CA ARG A 183 -17.82 8.03 3.39
C ARG A 183 -17.12 8.25 4.74
N CYS A 184 -16.59 7.19 5.34
CA CYS A 184 -15.87 7.21 6.62
C CYS A 184 -14.64 6.30 6.62
#